data_AF-A0A3G3IGY6-F1
#
_entry.id   AF-A0A3G3IGY6-F1
#
_cell.length_a   1.000
_cell.length_b   1.000
_cell.length_c   1.000
_cell.angle_alpha   90.00
_cell.angle_beta   90.00
_cell.angle_gamma   90.00
#
_symmetry.space_group_name_H-M   'P 1'
#
loop_
_entity.id
_entity.type
_entity.pdbx_description
1 polymer ?
#
loop_
_entity_poly.entity_id
_entity_poly.type
_entity_poly.pdbx_seq_one_letter_code
_entity_poly.pdbx_strand_id
1 'polypeptide(L)'
;MTEITKGVWFAYQLTVSCGGRNHKDPSIEKYTIVKIDGDDVTVQREVDGAGAETFETKTTFGSCIFDMSDLEKKGSENMTTPFGHIYVNIFESSRDGGSERVFLGKDNIVFRDVRTQLQSGGALYTETRELCWTSMKL
;
A
#
# COMPACT_ATOMS: atom_id res chain seq x y z
N MET A 1 -8.50 -9.78 17.47
CA MET A 1 -7.67 -8.73 16.86
C MET A 1 -6.60 -9.47 16.10
N THR A 2 -6.54 -9.35 14.78
CA THR A 2 -5.58 -10.14 13.99
C THR A 2 -4.31 -9.32 13.89
N GLU A 3 -3.22 -9.81 14.48
CA GLU A 3 -1.96 -9.07 14.57
C GLU A 3 -1.06 -9.39 13.36
N ILE A 4 -0.40 -8.35 12.82
CA ILE A 4 0.62 -8.52 11.80
C ILE A 4 1.88 -9.07 12.48
N THR A 5 2.29 -10.27 12.08
CA THR A 5 3.40 -11.00 12.69
C THR A 5 4.34 -11.53 11.62
N LYS A 6 5.52 -12.02 12.03
CA LYS A 6 6.46 -12.67 11.12
C LYS A 6 5.77 -13.77 10.30
N GLY A 7 6.00 -13.75 8.99
CA GLY A 7 5.43 -14.70 8.03
C GLY A 7 4.09 -14.25 7.42
N VAL A 8 3.45 -13.22 7.98
CA VAL A 8 2.30 -12.57 7.33
C VAL A 8 2.76 -11.93 6.02
N TRP A 9 1.91 -12.04 4.99
CA TRP A 9 2.15 -11.37 3.73
C TRP A 9 0.90 -10.71 3.16
N PHE A 10 1.12 -9.69 2.35
CA PHE A 10 0.12 -8.91 1.63
C PHE A 10 0.55 -8.81 0.17
N ALA A 11 -0.37 -9.08 -0.75
CA ALA A 11 -0.15 -8.94 -2.18
C ALA A 11 -1.03 -7.80 -2.71
N TYR A 12 -0.38 -6.83 -3.36
CA TYR A 12 -1.02 -5.67 -3.94
C TYR A 12 -0.93 -5.76 -5.47
N GLN A 13 -2.06 -5.58 -6.14
CA GLN A 13 -2.08 -5.33 -7.57
C GLN A 13 -1.64 -3.89 -7.82
N LEU A 14 -0.48 -3.72 -8.44
CA LEU A 14 0.05 -2.45 -8.88
C LEU A 14 -0.48 -2.13 -10.28
N THR A 15 -1.10 -0.98 -10.43
CA THR A 15 -1.45 -0.40 -11.72
C THR A 15 -0.79 0.97 -11.86
N VAL A 16 -0.28 1.26 -13.06
CA VAL A 16 0.42 2.51 -13.34
C VAL A 16 -0.26 3.21 -14.50
N SER A 17 -0.63 4.48 -14.30
CA SER A 17 -1.17 5.34 -15.34
C SER A 17 -0.35 6.60 -15.50
N CYS A 18 -0.28 7.12 -16.73
CA CYS A 18 0.37 8.39 -17.05
C CYS A 18 -0.56 9.21 -17.94
N GLY A 19 -0.93 10.42 -17.48
CA GLY A 19 -1.89 11.28 -18.19
C GLY A 19 -3.27 10.64 -18.39
N GLY A 20 -3.69 9.78 -17.45
CA GLY A 20 -4.97 9.07 -17.49
C GLY A 20 -5.02 7.85 -18.41
N ARG A 21 -3.89 7.45 -19.01
CA ARG A 21 -3.77 6.21 -19.79
C ARG A 21 -2.92 5.20 -19.05
N ASN A 22 -3.24 3.90 -19.18
CA ASN A 22 -2.40 2.84 -18.65
C ASN A 22 -1.00 2.95 -19.27
N HIS A 23 0.00 3.01 -18.40
CA HIS A 23 1.39 3.18 -18.78
C HIS A 23 2.13 1.84 -18.81
N LYS A 24 1.70 0.87 -17.99
CA LYS A 24 2.23 -0.48 -17.89
C LYS A 24 1.12 -1.49 -17.64
N ASP A 25 1.38 -2.75 -17.96
CA ASP A 25 0.52 -3.86 -17.54
C ASP A 25 0.50 -3.97 -16.01
N PRO A 26 -0.63 -4.39 -15.41
CA PRO A 26 -0.69 -4.61 -13.98
C PRO A 26 0.32 -5.67 -13.52
N SER A 27 0.94 -5.45 -12.37
CA SER A 27 1.81 -6.42 -11.71
C SER A 27 1.36 -6.70 -10.28
N ILE A 28 1.86 -7.77 -9.67
CA ILE A 28 1.59 -8.13 -8.27
C ILE A 28 2.85 -7.89 -7.45
N GLU A 29 2.78 -6.96 -6.49
CA GLU A 29 3.80 -6.75 -5.47
C GLU A 29 3.41 -7.53 -4.20
N LYS A 30 4.16 -8.58 -3.86
CA LYS A 30 3.97 -9.35 -2.63
C LYS A 30 4.98 -8.92 -1.58
N TYR A 31 4.48 -8.48 -0.43
CA TYR A 31 5.25 -8.05 0.72
C TYR A 31 5.12 -9.08 1.83
N THR A 32 6.23 -9.64 2.29
CA THR A 32 6.28 -10.62 3.37
C THR A 32 7.03 -10.04 4.57
N ILE A 33 6.43 -10.10 5.75
CA ILE A 33 7.06 -9.67 7.00
C ILE A 33 8.09 -10.73 7.41
N VAL A 34 9.38 -10.42 7.25
CA VAL A 34 10.49 -11.35 7.52
C VAL A 34 10.87 -11.34 8.99
N LYS A 35 10.85 -10.16 9.60
CA LYS A 35 11.28 -9.93 10.98
C LYS A 35 10.59 -8.71 11.58
N ILE A 36 10.32 -8.76 12.89
CA ILE A 36 9.86 -7.63 13.69
C ILE A 36 10.74 -7.61 14.94
N ASP A 37 11.47 -6.51 15.16
CA ASP A 37 12.32 -6.28 16.32
C ASP A 37 11.91 -4.95 16.99
N GLY A 38 11.00 -5.02 17.96
CA GLY A 38 10.39 -3.82 18.54
C GLY A 38 9.57 -3.08 17.48
N ASP A 39 9.93 -1.84 17.19
CA ASP A 39 9.24 -1.02 16.19
C ASP A 39 9.79 -1.21 14.77
N ASP A 40 10.97 -1.81 14.61
CA ASP A 40 11.60 -1.99 13.31
C ASP A 40 11.12 -3.30 12.65
N VAL A 41 10.80 -3.23 11.36
CA VAL A 41 10.21 -4.33 10.60
C VAL A 41 10.95 -4.53 9.28
N THR A 42 11.53 -5.71 9.09
CA THR A 42 12.14 -6.12 7.82
C THR A 42 11.09 -6.76 6.92
N VAL A 43 10.90 -6.20 5.72
CA VAL A 43 9.94 -6.67 4.72
C VAL A 43 10.66 -7.13 3.47
N GLN A 44 10.25 -8.28 2.94
CA GLN A 44 10.67 -8.77 1.63
C GLN A 44 9.60 -8.44 0.59
N ARG A 45 9.96 -7.73 -0.49
CA ARG A 45 9.12 -7.50 -1.66
C ARG A 45 9.53 -8.42 -2.82
N GLU A 46 8.53 -9.03 -3.44
CA GLU A 46 8.65 -9.76 -4.71
C GLU A 46 7.67 -9.16 -5.72
N VAL A 47 8.07 -9.07 -7.00
CA VAL A 47 7.22 -8.54 -8.08
C VAL A 47 6.96 -9.65 -9.08
N ASP A 48 5.70 -10.04 -9.27
CA ASP A 48 5.29 -11.14 -10.15
C ASP A 48 6.01 -12.47 -9.86
N GLY A 49 6.37 -12.69 -8.59
CA GLY A 49 7.13 -13.86 -8.13
C GLY A 49 8.60 -13.86 -8.55
N ALA A 50 9.09 -12.75 -9.13
CA ALA A 50 10.47 -12.59 -9.57
C ALA A 50 11.20 -11.55 -8.72
N GLY A 51 12.43 -11.91 -8.30
CA GLY A 51 13.28 -11.06 -7.48
C GLY A 51 12.75 -10.91 -6.07
N ALA A 52 13.62 -10.98 -5.08
CA ALA A 52 13.29 -10.67 -3.70
C ALA A 52 14.25 -9.58 -3.23
N GLU A 53 13.71 -8.44 -2.84
CA GLU A 53 14.48 -7.39 -2.17
C GLU A 53 13.93 -7.18 -0.77
N THR A 54 14.83 -6.90 0.17
CA THR A 54 14.48 -6.61 1.55
C THR A 54 14.67 -5.14 1.84
N PHE A 55 13.74 -4.55 2.58
CA PHE A 55 13.83 -3.18 3.06
C PHE A 55 13.28 -3.08 4.48
N GLU A 56 13.73 -2.05 5.20
CA GLU A 56 13.30 -1.77 6.57
C GLU A 56 12.12 -0.80 6.59
N THR A 57 11.21 -1.05 7.51
CA THR A 57 9.96 -0.32 7.74
C THR A 57 9.67 -0.29 9.24
N LYS A 58 8.47 0.14 9.63
CA LYS A 58 8.05 0.20 11.04
C LYS A 58 6.72 -0.48 11.30
N THR A 59 6.51 -0.93 12.53
CA THR A 59 5.21 -1.43 13.01
C THR A 59 4.10 -0.40 12.89
N THR A 60 4.45 0.90 12.96
CA THR A 60 3.54 2.03 12.83
C THR A 60 3.14 2.35 11.39
N PHE A 61 3.79 1.76 10.39
CA PHE A 61 3.44 1.94 8.99
C PHE A 61 2.19 1.12 8.66
N GLY A 62 1.37 1.59 7.71
CA GLY A 62 0.18 0.87 7.24
C GLY A 62 0.59 -0.49 6.65
N SER A 63 -0.04 -1.57 7.11
CA SER A 63 0.35 -2.97 6.86
C SER A 63 1.80 -3.30 7.23
N CYS A 64 2.46 -2.48 8.04
CA CYS A 64 3.92 -2.44 8.23
C CYS A 64 4.72 -2.24 6.93
N ILE A 65 4.13 -1.58 5.92
CA ILE A 65 4.72 -1.41 4.58
C ILE A 65 4.68 0.06 4.15
N PHE A 66 3.53 0.71 4.28
CA PHE A 66 3.28 2.05 3.76
C PHE A 66 3.50 3.10 4.84
N ASP A 67 4.47 3.99 4.64
CA ASP A 67 4.72 5.10 5.56
C ASP A 67 3.48 6.01 5.65
N MET A 68 3.01 6.23 6.87
CA MET A 68 1.82 7.04 7.17
C MET A 68 2.17 8.38 7.83
N SER A 69 3.46 8.65 8.08
CA SER A 69 3.92 9.70 9.00
C SER A 69 3.50 11.11 8.57
N ASP A 70 3.44 11.36 7.26
CA ASP A 70 3.08 12.66 6.67
C ASP A 70 1.62 12.73 6.21
N LEU A 71 0.81 11.71 6.51
CA LEU A 71 -0.58 11.64 6.05
C LEU A 71 -1.56 12.12 7.11
N GLU A 72 -2.53 12.93 6.69
CA GLU A 72 -3.61 13.41 7.55
C GLU A 72 -4.91 12.69 7.24
N LYS A 73 -5.66 12.30 8.27
CA LYS A 73 -6.99 11.74 8.08
C LYS A 73 -7.93 12.78 7.48
N LYS A 74 -8.48 12.51 6.29
CA LYS A 74 -9.46 13.38 5.61
C LYS A 74 -10.90 12.86 5.68
N GLY A 75 -11.08 11.57 5.90
CA GLY A 75 -12.42 10.99 5.97
C GLY A 75 -12.43 9.50 6.21
N SER A 76 -13.55 8.89 5.85
CA SER A 76 -13.78 7.45 5.94
C SER A 76 -14.95 7.03 5.06
N GLU A 77 -14.91 5.81 4.53
CA GLU A 77 -15.97 5.27 3.68
C GLU A 77 -16.09 3.75 3.80
N ASN A 78 -17.16 3.18 3.24
CA ASN A 78 -17.27 1.73 3.02
C ASN A 78 -16.75 1.42 1.62
N MET A 79 -15.61 0.76 1.55
CA MET A 79 -14.94 0.38 0.31
C MET A 79 -15.31 -1.06 -0.06
N THR A 80 -15.70 -1.29 -1.31
CA THR A 80 -15.84 -2.64 -1.86
C THR A 80 -14.45 -3.18 -2.21
N THR A 81 -14.12 -4.35 -1.69
CA THR A 81 -12.82 -5.02 -1.89
C THR A 81 -13.04 -6.48 -2.31
N PRO A 82 -12.02 -7.19 -2.79
CA PRO A 82 -12.09 -8.64 -3.00
C PRO A 82 -12.46 -9.43 -1.73
N PHE A 83 -12.32 -8.82 -0.56
CA PHE A 83 -12.62 -9.41 0.75
C PHE A 83 -14.01 -8.99 1.29
N GLY A 84 -14.83 -8.33 0.47
CA GLY A 84 -16.14 -7.81 0.84
C GLY A 84 -16.15 -6.31 1.11
N HIS A 85 -17.18 -5.82 1.80
CA HIS A 85 -17.31 -4.41 2.15
C HIS A 85 -16.55 -4.11 3.44
N ILE A 86 -15.56 -3.22 3.34
CA ILE A 86 -14.66 -2.88 4.44
C ILE A 86 -14.77 -1.39 4.73
N TYR A 87 -14.97 -1.05 6.00
CA TYR A 87 -14.89 0.33 6.46
C TYR A 87 -13.43 0.77 6.53
N VAL A 88 -13.09 1.83 5.81
CA VAL A 88 -11.73 2.37 5.72
C VAL A 88 -11.69 3.82 6.13
N ASN A 89 -10.59 4.22 6.79
CA ASN A 89 -10.22 5.62 6.98
C ASN A 89 -9.38 6.07 5.79
N ILE A 90 -9.63 7.28 5.30
CA ILE A 90 -8.90 7.88 4.18
C ILE A 90 -7.89 8.86 4.74
N PHE A 91 -6.62 8.61 4.46
CA PHE A 91 -5.48 9.45 4.83
C PHE A 91 -4.88 10.06 3.57
N GLU A 92 -4.56 11.35 3.59
CA GLU A 92 -4.03 12.05 2.42
C GLU A 92 -2.88 12.98 2.79
N SER A 93 -1.94 13.11 1.87
CA SER A 93 -0.99 14.23 1.84
C SER A 93 -0.92 14.84 0.45
N SER A 94 -0.59 16.12 0.39
CA SER A 94 -0.31 16.83 -0.85
C SER A 94 1.03 17.53 -0.69
N ARG A 95 1.87 17.43 -1.73
CA ARG A 95 3.20 18.01 -1.81
C ARG A 95 3.30 18.76 -3.14
N ASP A 96 4.28 19.65 -3.27
CA ASP A 96 4.49 20.32 -4.55
C ASP A 96 4.78 19.28 -5.64
N GLY A 97 3.91 19.22 -6.66
CA GLY A 97 3.99 18.24 -7.73
C GLY A 97 3.60 16.79 -7.36
N GLY A 98 2.94 16.52 -6.22
CA GLY A 98 2.50 15.15 -5.92
C GLY A 98 1.47 15.01 -4.80
N SER A 99 0.87 13.83 -4.69
CA SER A 99 -0.09 13.50 -3.64
C SER A 99 -0.05 12.02 -3.31
N GLU A 100 -0.38 11.69 -2.07
CA GLU A 100 -0.55 10.32 -1.60
C GLU A 100 -1.90 10.19 -0.90
N ARG A 101 -2.61 9.09 -1.18
CA ARG A 101 -3.87 8.73 -0.52
C ARG A 101 -3.85 7.26 -0.13
N VAL A 102 -4.08 6.99 1.15
CA VAL A 102 -4.11 5.65 1.73
C VAL A 102 -5.48 5.35 2.32
N PHE A 103 -6.02 4.18 2.00
CA PHE A 103 -7.27 3.64 2.51
C PHE A 103 -6.96 2.57 3.56
N LEU A 104 -6.99 2.99 4.83
CA LEU A 104 -6.58 2.19 5.98
C LEU A 104 -7.81 1.57 6.67
N GLY A 105 -7.90 0.24 6.64
CA GLY A 105 -8.92 -0.52 7.35
C GLY A 105 -8.56 -0.77 8.81
N LYS A 106 -9.29 -1.74 9.40
CA LYS A 106 -9.02 -2.25 10.75
C LYS A 106 -7.65 -2.95 10.82
N ASP A 107 -7.12 -3.08 12.04
CA ASP A 107 -5.88 -3.82 12.34
C ASP A 107 -4.67 -3.30 11.53
N ASN A 108 -4.68 -2.00 11.21
CA ASN A 108 -3.65 -1.29 10.46
C ASN A 108 -3.46 -1.79 9.02
N ILE A 109 -4.47 -2.38 8.39
CA ILE A 109 -4.34 -2.97 7.05
C ILE A 109 -4.67 -1.94 5.97
N VAL A 110 -3.72 -1.70 5.06
CA VAL A 110 -3.90 -0.85 3.89
C VAL A 110 -4.58 -1.65 2.78
N PHE A 111 -5.77 -1.22 2.37
CA PHE A 111 -6.52 -1.83 1.26
C PHE A 111 -6.21 -1.19 -0.08
N ARG A 112 -5.84 0.09 -0.08
CA ARG A 112 -5.40 0.81 -1.28
C ARG A 112 -4.42 1.92 -0.92
N ASP A 113 -3.35 2.02 -1.68
CA ASP A 113 -2.40 3.14 -1.70
C ASP A 113 -2.40 3.76 -3.10
N VAL A 114 -2.52 5.07 -3.19
CA VAL A 114 -2.52 5.83 -4.44
C VAL A 114 -1.50 6.93 -4.33
N ARG A 115 -0.48 6.89 -5.20
CA ARG A 115 0.59 7.89 -5.26
C ARG A 115 0.61 8.54 -6.63
N THR A 116 0.52 9.85 -6.66
CA THR A 116 0.58 10.64 -7.88
C THR A 116 1.77 11.58 -7.83
N GLN A 117 2.50 11.67 -8.94
CA GLN A 117 3.63 12.58 -9.11
C GLN A 117 3.58 13.23 -10.50
N LEU A 118 3.82 14.53 -10.55
CA LEU A 118 4.00 15.28 -11.78
C LEU A 118 5.39 14.98 -12.35
N GLN A 119 5.45 14.39 -13.54
CA GLN A 119 6.70 14.12 -14.24
C GLN A 119 7.18 15.33 -15.06
N SER A 120 8.46 15.30 -15.42
CA SER A 120 9.07 16.23 -16.37
C SER A 120 8.34 16.16 -17.71
N GLY A 121 7.59 17.21 -18.04
CA GLY A 121 6.68 17.25 -19.19
C GLY A 121 5.21 17.50 -18.84
N GLY A 122 4.87 17.61 -17.53
CA GLY A 122 3.54 17.99 -17.06
C GLY A 122 2.54 16.85 -17.00
N ALA A 123 2.96 15.61 -17.30
CA ALA A 123 2.11 14.43 -17.18
C ALA A 123 2.03 13.97 -15.72
N LEU A 124 0.82 13.64 -15.27
CA LEU A 124 0.60 13.01 -13.97
C LEU A 124 0.84 11.51 -14.09
N TYR A 125 1.85 11.03 -13.37
CA TYR A 125 2.16 9.62 -13.19
C TYR A 125 1.50 9.14 -11.89
N THR A 126 0.66 8.14 -11.95
CA THR A 126 -0.07 7.60 -10.79
C THR A 126 0.17 6.11 -10.66
N GLU A 127 0.62 5.71 -9.48
CA GLU A 127 0.68 4.33 -9.03
C GLU A 127 -0.50 4.05 -8.11
N THR A 128 -1.21 2.96 -8.35
CA THR A 128 -2.26 2.47 -7.46
C THR A 128 -1.94 1.04 -7.08
N ARG A 129 -1.78 0.81 -5.78
CA ARG A 129 -1.60 -0.51 -5.17
C ARG A 129 -2.90 -0.87 -4.47
N GLU A 130 -3.57 -1.91 -4.95
CA GLU A 130 -4.81 -2.40 -4.33
C GLU A 130 -4.60 -3.79 -3.74
N LEU A 131 -4.94 -3.98 -2.47
CA LEU A 131 -4.78 -5.27 -1.80
C LEU A 131 -5.67 -6.31 -2.49
N CYS A 132 -5.06 -7.32 -3.08
CA CYS A 132 -5.76 -8.36 -3.82
C CYS A 132 -5.66 -9.73 -3.15
N TRP A 133 -4.64 -9.97 -2.32
CA TRP A 133 -4.51 -11.22 -1.58
C TRP A 133 -3.69 -11.01 -0.29
N THR A 134 -3.89 -11.86 0.72
CA THR A 134 -3.12 -11.85 1.96
C THR A 134 -3.20 -13.22 2.63
N SER A 135 -2.23 -13.54 3.49
CA SER A 135 -2.33 -14.66 4.44
C SER A 135 -3.23 -14.37 5.64
N MET A 136 -3.59 -13.10 5.88
CA MET A 136 -4.45 -12.73 7.00
C MET A 136 -5.90 -13.09 6.72
N LYS A 137 -6.63 -13.41 7.79
CA LYS A 137 -8.09 -13.51 7.73
C LYS A 137 -8.70 -12.13 7.95
N LEU A 138 -9.27 -11.58 6.89
CA LEU A 138 -9.94 -10.27 6.85
C LEU A 138 -11.45 -10.40 7.08
#